data_AF-A0A7X7J4T4-F1
#
_entry.id   AF-A0A7X7J4T4-F1
#
_cell.length_a   1.000
_cell.length_b   1.000
_cell.length_c   1.000
_cell.angle_alpha   90.00
_cell.angle_beta   90.00
_cell.angle_gamma   90.00
#
_symmetry.space_group_name_H-M   'P 1'
#
loop_
_entity.id
_entity.type
_entity.pdbx_description
1 polymer ?
#
loop_
_entity_poly.entity_id
_entity_poly.type
_entity_poly.pdbx_seq_one_letter_code
_entity_poly.pdbx_strand_id
1 'polypeptide(L)' 'DLKTLKYYFSKTKFDFDEKFNTVKALYDKYGIRQLAEKQIQFYYQEAYKNIEALNLSEERTSPLIEFIKQLMYRSF' A
#
# COMPACT_ATOMS: atom_id res chain seq x y z
N ASP A 1 -9.60 12.81 11.82
CA ASP A 1 -10.35 13.14 13.04
C ASP A 1 -10.22 11.99 14.02
N LEU A 2 -9.30 12.12 14.99
CA LEU A 2 -8.94 11.02 15.90
C LEU A 2 -10.10 10.62 16.81
N LYS A 3 -10.98 11.58 17.14
CA LYS A 3 -12.16 11.34 17.96
C LYS A 3 -13.15 10.41 17.26
N THR A 4 -13.46 10.66 15.98
CA THR A 4 -14.33 9.79 15.17
C THR A 4 -13.78 8.37 15.03
N LEU A 5 -12.49 8.22 14.75
CA LEU A 5 -11.87 6.88 14.69
C LEU A 5 -11.98 6.18 16.05
N LYS A 6 -11.59 6.83 17.15
CA LYS A 6 -11.72 6.26 18.49
C LYS A 6 -13.15 5.83 18.79
N TYR A 7 -14.14 6.65 18.45
CA TYR A 7 -15.56 6.35 18.64
C TYR A 7 -16.00 5.07 17.91
N TYR A 8 -15.69 4.92 16.62
CA TYR A 8 -16.10 3.74 15.84
C TYR A 8 -15.29 2.48 16.15
N PHE A 9 -14.05 2.61 16.62
CA PHE A 9 -13.19 1.47 16.97
C PHE A 9 -13.32 1.05 18.45
N SER A 10 -13.91 1.88 19.32
CA SER A 10 -14.16 1.53 20.73
C SER A 10 -15.55 0.91 20.98
N LYS A 11 -16.48 1.01 20.04
CA LYS A 11 -17.85 0.48 20.19
C LYS A 11 -17.97 -0.94 19.64
N THR A 12 -18.75 -1.78 20.34
CA THR A 12 -19.11 -3.14 19.92
C THR A 12 -20.36 -3.18 19.02
N LYS A 13 -21.16 -2.11 19.02
CA LYS A 13 -22.34 -1.95 18.15
C LYS A 13 -22.28 -0.60 17.43
N PHE A 14 -22.47 -0.65 16.12
CA PHE A 14 -22.51 0.50 15.22
C PHE A 14 -23.24 0.08 13.94
N ASP A 15 -23.80 1.06 13.23
CA ASP A 15 -24.26 0.83 11.87
C ASP A 15 -23.05 0.64 10.95
N PHE A 16 -23.09 -0.41 10.14
CA PHE A 16 -21.95 -0.78 9.29
C PHE A 16 -21.73 0.25 8.18
N ASP A 17 -22.80 0.65 7.49
CA ASP A 17 -22.73 1.55 6.34
C ASP A 17 -22.31 2.95 6.77
N GLU A 18 -22.83 3.44 7.89
CA GLU A 18 -22.44 4.71 8.48
C GLU A 18 -20.94 4.72 8.85
N LYS A 19 -20.47 3.68 9.55
CA LYS A 19 -19.06 3.54 9.92
C LYS A 19 -18.17 3.45 8.69
N PHE A 20 -18.54 2.61 7.72
CA PHE A 20 -17.76 2.40 6.50
C PHE A 20 -17.61 3.70 5.72
N ASN A 21 -18.72 4.40 5.44
CA ASN A 21 -18.70 5.65 4.69
C ASN A 21 -17.92 6.74 5.43
N THR A 22 -18.07 6.84 6.75
CA THR A 22 -17.34 7.85 7.54
C THR A 22 -15.84 7.57 7.56
N VAL A 23 -15.43 6.31 7.75
CA VAL A 23 -14.00 5.93 7.72
C VAL A 23 -13.43 6.11 6.31
N LYS A 24 -14.16 5.71 5.27
CA LYS A 24 -13.76 5.92 3.87
C LYS A 24 -13.54 7.40 3.56
N ALA A 25 -14.46 8.27 3.97
CA ALA A 25 -14.32 9.72 3.79
C ALA A 25 -13.09 10.28 4.52
N LEU A 26 -12.70 9.71 5.67
CA LEU A 26 -11.44 10.07 6.32
C LEU A 26 -10.22 9.63 5.50
N TYR A 27 -10.23 8.42 4.92
CA TYR A 27 -9.16 7.95 4.03
C TYR A 27 -9.01 8.88 2.82
N ASP A 28 -10.12 9.28 2.21
CA ASP A 28 -10.13 10.20 1.08
C ASP A 28 -9.64 11.60 1.49
N LYS A 29 -10.12 12.13 2.63
CA LYS A 29 -9.70 13.44 3.16
C LYS A 29 -8.20 13.54 3.42
N TYR A 30 -7.58 12.47 3.91
CA TYR A 30 -6.15 12.44 4.20
C TYR A 30 -5.30 11.97 3.01
N GLY A 31 -5.91 11.69 1.86
CA GLY A 31 -5.20 11.23 0.67
C GLY A 31 -4.43 9.92 0.91
N ILE A 32 -4.98 9.02 1.73
CA ILE A 32 -4.30 7.77 2.12
C ILE A 32 -3.99 6.93 0.89
N ARG A 33 -4.84 6.97 -0.14
CA ARG A 33 -4.59 6.31 -1.42
C ARG A 33 -3.28 6.78 -2.07
N GLN A 34 -3.10 8.09 -2.21
CA GLN A 34 -1.92 8.66 -2.84
C GLN A 34 -0.66 8.40 -2.00
N LEU A 35 -0.78 8.40 -0.67
CA LEU A 35 0.33 8.03 0.22
C LEU A 35 0.71 6.56 0.05
N ALA A 36 -0.27 5.66 -0.05
CA ALA A 36 -0.03 4.25 -0.31
C ALA A 36 0.63 4.02 -1.68
N GLU A 37 0.14 4.67 -2.74
CA GLU A 37 0.72 4.63 -4.09
C GLU A 37 2.18 5.11 -4.09
N LYS A 38 2.48 6.21 -3.37
CA LYS A 38 3.86 6.68 -3.19
C LYS A 38 4.74 5.66 -2.46
N GLN A 39 4.22 5.01 -1.42
CA GLN A 39 4.98 4.03 -0.66
C GLN A 39 5.25 2.76 -1.48
N ILE A 40 4.29 2.34 -2.32
CA ILE A 40 4.46 1.25 -3.29
C ILE A 40 5.58 1.60 -4.26
N GLN A 41 5.53 2.79 -4.87
CA GLN A 41 6.56 3.25 -5.81
C GLN A 41 7.95 3.30 -5.16
N PHE A 42 8.03 3.81 -3.93
CA PHE A 42 9.28 3.89 -3.18
C PHE A 42 9.92 2.51 -2.99
N TYR A 43 9.18 1.55 -2.42
CA TYR A 43 9.74 0.23 -2.17
C TYR A 43 10.00 -0.57 -3.45
N TYR A 44 9.22 -0.32 -4.51
CA TYR A 44 9.52 -0.87 -5.82
C TYR A 44 10.89 -0.41 -6.33
N GLN A 45 11.18 0.89 -6.27
CA GLN A 45 12.48 1.43 -6.68
C GLN A 45 13.63 0.92 -5.82
N GLU A 46 13.45 0.84 -4.49
CA GLU A 46 14.47 0.30 -3.59
C GLU A 46 14.77 -1.19 -3.89
N ALA A 47 13.76 -1.98 -4.24
CA ALA A 47 13.96 -3.37 -4.63
C ALA A 47 14.81 -3.50 -5.90
N TYR A 48 14.60 -2.64 -6.90
CA TYR A 48 15.44 -2.59 -8.11
C TYR A 48 16.89 -2.24 -7.78
N LYS A 49 17.11 -1.17 -7.02
CA LYS A 49 18.46 -0.75 -6.60
C LYS A 49 19.19 -1.87 -5.86
N ASN A 50 18.48 -2.58 -4.97
CA ASN A 50 19.07 -3.70 -4.23
C ASN A 50 19.50 -4.84 -5.15
N ILE A 51 18.73 -5.16 -6.19
CA ILE A 51 19.10 -6.20 -7.17
C ILE A 51 20.28 -5.74 -8.03
N GLU A 52 20.27 -4.51 -8.53
CA GLU A 52 21.38 -3.95 -9.30
C GLU A 52 22.68 -3.95 -8.51
N ALA A 53 22.62 -3.61 -7.21
CA ALA A 53 23.77 -3.61 -6.31
C ALA A 53 24.41 -4.99 -6.10
N LEU A 54 23.71 -6.10 -6.38
CA LEU A 54 24.28 -7.45 -6.28
C LEU A 54 25.34 -7.73 -7.36
N ASN A 55 25.37 -6.94 -8.45
CA ASN A 55 26.31 -7.06 -9.56
C ASN A 55 26.43 -8.51 -10.08
N LEU A 56 25.28 -9.19 -10.22
CA LEU A 56 25.18 -10.55 -10.76
C LEU A 56 24.87 -10.52 -12.25
N SER A 57 25.07 -11.66 -12.93
CA SER A 57 24.66 -11.79 -14.32
C SER A 57 23.16 -11.63 -14.48
N GLU A 58 22.74 -11.07 -15.62
CA GLU A 58 21.33 -10.82 -15.94
C GLU A 58 20.47 -12.09 -15.85
N GLU A 59 21.02 -13.25 -16.22
CA GLU A 59 20.36 -14.55 -16.09
C GLU A 59 19.91 -14.84 -14.64
N ARG A 60 20.69 -14.42 -13.64
CA ARG A 60 20.39 -14.64 -12.22
C ARG A 60 19.45 -13.59 -11.64
N THR A 61 19.49 -12.36 -12.16
CA THR A 61 18.67 -11.24 -11.67
C THR A 61 17.31 -11.16 -12.35
N SER A 62 17.17 -11.68 -13.58
CA SER A 62 15.95 -11.62 -14.37
C SER A 62 14.72 -12.19 -13.66
N PRO A 63 14.77 -13.38 -13.01
CA PRO A 63 13.60 -13.92 -12.31
C PRO A 63 13.14 -13.03 -11.14
N LEU A 64 14.07 -12.37 -10.45
CA LEU A 64 13.76 -11.46 -9.35
C LEU A 64 13.13 -10.16 -9.86
N ILE A 65 13.64 -9.62 -10.97
CA ILE A 65 13.08 -8.44 -11.63
C ILE A 65 11.66 -8.72 -12.10
N GLU A 66 11.42 -9.88 -12.73
CA GLU A 66 10.10 -10.28 -13.18
C GLU A 66 9.11 -10.40 -12.01
N PHE A 67 9.54 -11.03 -10.91
CA PHE A 67 8.73 -11.15 -9.71
C PHE A 67 8.34 -9.77 -9.13
N ILE A 68 9.27 -8.83 -9.04
CA ILE A 68 8.98 -7.48 -8.53
C ILE A 68 8.01 -6.73 -9.46
N LYS A 69 8.11 -6.89 -10.79
CA LYS A 69 7.14 -6.33 -11.75
C LYS A 69 5.73 -6.86 -11.50
N GLN A 70 5.58 -8.16 -11.24
CA GLN A 70 4.28 -8.76 -10.92
C GLN A 70 3.68 -8.21 -9.62
N LEU A 71 4.50 -7.87 -8.64
CA LEU A 71 4.03 -7.26 -7.38
C LEU A 71 3.51 -5.83 -7.57
N MET A 72 4.06 -5.08 -8.54
CA MET A 72 3.64 -3.70 -8.83
C MET A 72 2.26 -3.64 -9.50
N TYR A 73 1.98 -4.57 -10.41
CA TYR A 73 0.74 -4.62 -11.18
C TYR A 73 -0.19 -5.75 -10.72
N ARG A 74 -0.51 -5.78 -9.43
CA ARG A 74 -1.48 -6.76 -8.90
C ARG A 74 -2.90 -6.44 -9.37
N SER A 75 -3.39 -7.23 -10.31
CA SER A 75 -4.82 -7.36 -10.58
C SER A 75 -5.46 -8.26 -9.50
N PHE A 76 -6.47 -7.74 -8.80
CA PHE A 76 -7.33 -8.49 -7.88
C PHE A 76 -8.63 -8.89 -8.57
#